data_AF-A8GHN7-F1
#
_entry.id   AF-A8GHN7-F1
#
_cell.length_a   1.000
_cell.length_b   1.000
_cell.length_c   1.000
_cell.angle_alpha   90.00
_cell.angle_beta   90.00
_cell.angle_gamma   90.00
#
_symmetry.space_group_name_H-M   'P 1'
#
loop_
_entity.id
_entity.type
_entity.pdbx_description
1 polymer ?
#
loop_
_entity_poly.entity_id
_entity_poly.type
_entity_poly.pdbx_seq_one_letter_code
_entity_poly.pdbx_strand_id
1 'polypeptide(L)'
;MSIGALWEVSCPDEDIWNDAFPFEEKKEYFFAFLQRLLEDGKIKLASRGKFLEGSVAEQIALYCERFPKNQEGMDADAFDGFWFLTEECPGGIVWIHDNGYEDWT
;
A
#
# COMPACT_ATOMS: atom_id res chain seq x y z
N MET A 1 3.96 0.70 10.92
CA MET A 1 4.34 -0.02 9.67
C MET A 1 3.97 0.87 8.50
N SER A 2 4.88 1.22 7.60
CA SER A 2 4.56 2.08 6.46
C SER A 2 3.81 1.31 5.36
N ILE A 3 3.31 2.02 4.35
CA ILE A 3 2.69 1.37 3.18
C ILE A 3 3.70 0.57 2.35
N GLY A 4 4.96 1.01 2.27
CA GLY A 4 6.03 0.23 1.65
C GLY A 4 6.31 -1.06 2.41
N ALA A 5 6.33 -1.02 3.74
CA ALA A 5 6.45 -2.22 4.55
C ALA A 5 5.25 -3.17 4.39
N LEU A 6 4.03 -2.64 4.15
CA LEU A 6 2.86 -3.46 3.80
C LEU A 6 3.06 -4.19 2.47
N TRP A 7 3.68 -3.53 1.48
CA TRP A 7 4.03 -4.12 0.20
C TRP A 7 5.10 -5.21 0.32
N GLU A 8 6.15 -4.98 1.11
CA GLU A 8 7.20 -5.97 1.36
C GLU A 8 6.61 -7.29 1.92
N VAL A 9 5.75 -7.20 2.95
CA VAL A 9 5.13 -8.38 3.57
C VAL A 9 4.00 -9.01 2.74
N SER A 10 3.62 -8.39 1.61
CA SER A 10 2.64 -8.96 0.67
C SER A 10 3.27 -10.02 -0.25
N CYS A 11 4.60 -10.13 -0.26
CA CYS A 11 5.29 -11.27 -0.85
C CYS A 11 5.31 -12.43 0.18
N PRO A 12 4.83 -13.63 -0.16
CA PRO A 12 5.09 -14.80 0.66
C PRO A 12 6.59 -15.10 0.65
N ASP A 13 7.10 -15.57 1.78
CA ASP A 13 8.49 -16.00 2.06
C ASP A 13 9.42 -16.08 0.82
N GLU A 14 10.41 -15.18 0.75
CA GLU A 14 11.37 -15.09 -0.36
C GLU A 14 12.15 -16.39 -0.57
N ASP A 15 12.38 -17.19 0.49
CA ASP A 15 13.06 -18.48 0.40
C ASP A 15 12.21 -19.52 -0.36
N ILE A 16 10.89 -19.35 -0.39
CA ILE A 16 9.96 -20.22 -1.14
C ILE A 16 9.92 -19.83 -2.62
N TRP A 17 9.97 -18.53 -2.91
CA TRP A 17 9.74 -18.00 -4.25
C TRP A 17 10.99 -17.64 -5.02
N ASN A 18 12.19 -17.65 -4.42
CA ASN A 18 13.49 -17.38 -5.07
C ASN A 18 13.42 -16.15 -6.00
N ASP A 19 12.92 -15.02 -5.50
CA ASP A 19 12.76 -13.76 -6.25
C ASP A 19 11.84 -13.84 -7.50
N ALA A 20 11.06 -14.92 -7.65
CA ALA A 20 10.20 -15.14 -8.80
C ALA A 20 8.71 -14.93 -8.50
N PHE A 21 8.36 -14.33 -7.36
CA PHE A 21 6.97 -14.10 -7.03
C PHE A 21 6.34 -13.08 -8.01
N PRO A 22 5.27 -13.44 -8.74
CA PRO A 22 4.75 -12.57 -9.80
C PRO A 22 4.22 -11.24 -9.26
N PHE A 23 4.59 -10.14 -9.92
CA PHE A 23 4.15 -8.79 -9.54
C PHE A 23 2.63 -8.66 -9.41
N GLU A 24 1.87 -9.24 -10.35
CA GLU A 24 0.41 -9.20 -10.31
C GLU A 24 -0.16 -9.98 -9.11
N GLU A 25 0.43 -11.10 -8.73
CA GLU A 25 0.01 -11.83 -7.53
C GLU A 25 0.31 -11.04 -6.25
N LYS A 26 1.52 -10.45 -6.14
CA LYS A 26 1.89 -9.55 -5.02
C LYS A 26 0.95 -8.36 -4.91
N LYS A 27 0.59 -7.78 -6.05
CA LYS A 27 -0.39 -6.70 -6.17
C LYS A 27 -1.77 -7.11 -5.67
N GLU A 28 -2.26 -8.29 -6.05
CA GLU A 28 -3.54 -8.79 -5.55
C GLU A 28 -3.54 -8.98 -4.02
N TYR A 29 -2.49 -9.59 -3.47
CA TYR A 29 -2.37 -9.76 -2.00
C TYR A 29 -2.28 -8.41 -1.28
N PHE A 30 -1.48 -7.47 -1.80
CA PHE A 30 -1.37 -6.13 -1.26
C PHE A 30 -2.73 -5.42 -1.20
N PHE A 31 -3.48 -5.43 -2.30
CA PHE A 31 -4.80 -4.78 -2.34
C PHE A 31 -5.81 -5.45 -1.43
N ALA A 32 -5.83 -6.78 -1.36
CA ALA A 32 -6.69 -7.51 -0.44
C ALA A 32 -6.37 -7.15 1.02
N PHE A 33 -5.09 -7.05 1.38
CA PHE A 33 -4.69 -6.69 2.74
C PHE A 33 -5.01 -5.23 3.07
N LEU A 34 -4.70 -4.31 2.14
CA LEU A 34 -4.99 -2.89 2.29
C LEU A 34 -6.49 -2.62 2.45
N GLN A 35 -7.32 -3.22 1.60
CA GLN A 35 -8.78 -3.11 1.69
C GLN A 35 -9.28 -3.61 3.04
N ARG A 36 -8.81 -4.78 3.48
CA ARG A 36 -9.24 -5.37 4.75
C ARG A 36 -8.92 -4.46 5.94
N LEU A 37 -7.72 -3.86 5.97
CA LEU A 37 -7.31 -2.96 7.04
C LEU A 37 -8.16 -1.66 7.07
N LEU A 38 -8.54 -1.15 5.89
CA LEU A 38 -9.43 0.00 5.76
C LEU A 38 -10.84 -0.32 6.24
N GLU A 39 -11.39 -1.46 5.85
CA GLU A 39 -12.73 -1.92 6.27
C GLU A 39 -12.80 -2.19 7.78
N ASP A 40 -11.75 -2.78 8.36
CA ASP A 40 -11.64 -3.02 9.80
C ASP A 40 -11.35 -1.72 10.59
N GLY A 41 -11.16 -0.58 9.91
CA GLY A 41 -10.88 0.72 10.53
C GLY A 41 -9.52 0.79 11.24
N LYS A 42 -8.61 -0.15 10.97
CA LYS A 42 -7.27 -0.21 11.55
C LYS A 42 -6.33 0.81 10.94
N ILE A 43 -6.62 1.23 9.71
CA ILE A 43 -5.88 2.27 9.02
C ILE A 43 -6.81 3.28 8.36
N LYS A 44 -6.25 4.44 8.04
CA LYS A 44 -6.76 5.38 7.04
C LYS A 44 -5.65 5.68 6.03
N LEU A 45 -6.03 6.08 4.83
CA LEU A 45 -5.07 6.64 3.88
C LEU A 45 -4.98 8.15 4.06
N ALA A 46 -3.76 8.69 3.95
CA ALA A 46 -3.54 10.13 4.00
C ALA A 46 -2.44 10.58 3.05
N SER A 47 -2.55 11.81 2.58
CA SER A 47 -1.52 12.49 1.81
C SER A 47 -1.39 13.93 2.27
N ARG A 48 -0.15 14.40 2.41
CA ARG A 48 0.17 15.81 2.76
C ARG A 48 -0.58 16.31 4.01
N GLY A 49 -0.64 15.47 5.04
CA GLY A 49 -1.28 15.81 6.32
C GLY A 49 -2.81 15.81 6.29
N LYS A 50 -3.44 15.24 5.26
CA LYS A 50 -4.89 15.13 5.13
C LYS A 50 -5.31 13.72 4.81
N PHE A 51 -6.36 13.24 5.45
CA PHE A 51 -6.98 11.96 5.08
C PHE A 51 -7.56 12.02 3.67
N LEU A 52 -7.49 10.89 2.99
CA LEU A 52 -8.21 10.70 1.74
C LEU A 52 -9.71 10.66 2.05
N GLU A 53 -10.49 11.33 1.20
CA GLU A 53 -11.94 11.38 1.29
C GLU A 53 -12.57 10.25 0.47
N GLY A 54 -13.87 10.01 0.69
CA GLY A 54 -14.62 8.95 0.02
C GLY A 54 -14.64 7.64 0.79
N SER A 55 -15.43 6.70 0.26
CA SER A 55 -15.57 5.34 0.75
C SER A 55 -14.30 4.50 0.52
N VAL A 56 -14.17 3.39 1.25
CA VAL A 56 -13.06 2.45 1.06
C VAL A 56 -12.95 2.01 -0.41
N ALA A 57 -14.08 1.74 -1.06
CA ALA A 57 -14.10 1.33 -2.47
C ALA A 57 -13.57 2.42 -3.41
N GLU A 58 -13.93 3.70 -3.18
CA GLU A 58 -13.43 4.83 -3.98
C GLU A 58 -11.93 5.02 -3.77
N GLN A 59 -11.44 4.88 -2.53
CA GLN A 59 -10.03 5.00 -2.21
C GLN A 59 -9.22 3.86 -2.84
N ILE A 60 -9.70 2.61 -2.77
CA ILE A 60 -9.06 1.46 -3.42
C ILE A 60 -9.07 1.62 -4.94
N ALA A 61 -10.16 2.10 -5.53
CA ALA A 61 -10.23 2.34 -6.97
C ALA A 61 -9.21 3.38 -7.43
N LEU A 62 -9.08 4.50 -6.72
CA LEU A 62 -8.05 5.52 -6.97
C LEU A 62 -6.64 4.92 -6.86
N TYR A 63 -6.41 4.10 -5.84
CA TYR A 63 -5.13 3.45 -5.61
C TYR A 63 -4.78 2.47 -6.73
N CYS A 64 -5.74 1.67 -7.18
CA CYS A 64 -5.59 0.73 -8.30
C CYS A 64 -5.34 1.44 -9.64
N GLU A 65 -6.02 2.57 -9.89
CA GLU A 65 -5.83 3.38 -11.11
C GLU A 65 -4.40 3.93 -11.22
N ARG A 66 -3.82 4.37 -10.10
CA ARG A 66 -2.47 4.95 -10.04
C ARG A 66 -1.37 3.92 -9.84
N PHE A 67 -1.70 2.72 -9.41
CA PHE A 67 -0.72 1.69 -9.08
C PHE A 67 0.15 1.33 -10.28
N PRO A 68 1.45 1.03 -10.07
CA PRO A 68 2.32 0.56 -11.13
C PRO A 68 1.77 -0.67 -11.88
N LYS A 69 2.10 -0.74 -13.16
CA LYS A 69 1.69 -1.85 -14.06
C LYS A 69 2.65 -3.03 -14.05
N ASN A 70 3.84 -2.85 -13.48
CA ASN A 70 4.91 -3.84 -13.45
C ASN A 70 5.93 -3.45 -12.37
N GLN A 71 6.92 -4.33 -12.15
CA GLN A 71 7.99 -4.12 -11.18
C GLN A 71 8.83 -2.87 -11.47
N GLU A 72 9.15 -2.59 -12.74
CA GLU A 72 9.93 -1.39 -13.12
C GLU A 72 9.24 -0.08 -12.68
N GLY A 73 7.91 -0.01 -12.85
CA GLY A 73 7.13 1.13 -12.36
C GLY A 73 7.04 1.21 -10.83
N MET A 74 7.12 0.08 -10.13
CA MET A 74 7.15 0.02 -8.66
C MET A 74 8.51 0.49 -8.13
N ASP A 75 9.59 0.12 -8.82
CA ASP A 75 10.95 0.51 -8.48
C ASP A 75 11.20 2.00 -8.72
N ALA A 76 10.52 2.58 -9.72
CA ALA A 76 10.59 3.99 -10.10
C ALA A 76 12.04 4.51 -10.17
N ASP A 77 12.88 3.77 -10.91
CA ASP A 77 14.32 3.99 -11.12
C ASP A 77 15.20 3.95 -9.85
N ALA A 78 14.70 3.41 -8.74
CA ALA A 78 15.42 3.35 -7.47
C ALA A 78 15.44 1.95 -6.83
N PHE A 79 14.36 1.53 -6.17
CA PHE A 79 14.27 0.26 -5.42
C PHE A 79 12.81 -0.17 -5.26
N ASP A 80 12.56 -1.47 -5.01
CA ASP A 80 11.20 -2.00 -4.85
C ASP A 80 10.41 -1.24 -3.77
N GLY A 81 9.25 -0.72 -4.13
CA GLY A 81 8.42 0.10 -3.26
C GLY A 81 8.78 1.59 -3.24
N PHE A 82 9.76 2.07 -4.02
CA PHE A 82 10.06 3.50 -4.09
C PHE A 82 8.87 4.32 -4.61
N TRP A 83 8.03 3.74 -5.48
CA TRP A 83 6.82 4.39 -5.98
C TRP A 83 5.93 4.96 -4.85
N PHE A 84 5.84 4.29 -3.70
CA PHE A 84 5.05 4.74 -2.54
C PHE A 84 5.54 6.07 -1.95
N LEU A 85 6.79 6.45 -2.19
CA LEU A 85 7.40 7.70 -1.74
C LEU A 85 7.26 8.84 -2.76
N THR A 86 6.75 8.54 -3.96
CA THR A 86 6.58 9.51 -5.03
C THR A 86 5.24 10.24 -4.92
N GLU A 87 5.11 11.35 -5.65
CA GLU A 87 3.86 12.12 -5.75
C GLU A 87 2.76 11.40 -6.56
N GLU A 88 3.07 10.28 -7.20
CA GLU A 88 2.10 9.45 -7.90
C GLU A 88 1.28 8.58 -6.95
N CYS A 89 1.84 8.27 -5.78
CA CYS A 89 1.19 7.55 -4.70
C CYS A 89 0.04 8.38 -4.12
N PRO A 90 -1.23 7.89 -4.15
CA PRO A 90 -2.37 8.65 -3.65
C PRO A 90 -2.30 8.98 -2.15
N GLY A 91 -1.59 8.17 -1.37
CA GLY A 91 -1.40 8.38 0.06
C GLY A 91 -0.67 7.23 0.75
N GLY A 92 -0.09 7.55 1.90
CA GLY A 92 0.47 6.59 2.85
C GLY A 92 -0.57 6.09 3.85
N ILE A 93 -0.14 5.21 4.74
CA ILE A 93 -0.97 4.65 5.80
C ILE A 93 -0.89 5.52 7.06
N VAL A 94 -2.02 5.68 7.73
CA VAL A 94 -2.11 6.19 9.10
C VAL A 94 -2.77 5.10 9.95
N TRP A 95 -2.07 4.60 10.96
CA TRP A 95 -2.62 3.58 11.85
C TRP A 95 -3.50 4.20 12.91
N ILE A 96 -4.66 3.58 13.13
CA ILE A 96 -5.63 3.99 14.15
C ILE A 96 -5.58 2.98 15.28
N HIS A 97 -5.06 3.43 16.42
CA HIS A 97 -4.99 2.60 17.63
C HIS A 97 -6.30 2.66 18.43
N ASP A 98 -6.54 1.66 19.27
CA ASP A 98 -7.79 1.54 20.04
C ASP A 98 -8.03 2.73 21.01
N ASN A 99 -6.97 3.44 21.40
CA ASN A 99 -7.04 4.67 22.20
C ASN A 99 -7.28 5.94 21.38
N GLY A 100 -7.47 5.82 20.06
CA GLY A 100 -7.63 6.94 19.12
C GLY A 100 -6.32 7.62 18.69
N TYR A 101 -5.16 7.10 19.11
CA TYR A 101 -3.87 7.59 18.62
C TYR A 101 -3.71 7.30 17.13
N GLU A 102 -3.20 8.30 16.40
CA GLU A 102 -2.92 8.23 14.96
C GLU A 102 -1.41 8.18 14.75
N ASP A 103 -0.92 7.07 14.22
CA ASP A 103 0.50 6.91 13.84
C ASP A 103 0.63 7.15 12.33
N TRP A 104 1.22 8.29 11.97
CA TRP A 104 1.41 8.76 10.60
C TRP A 104 2.76 8.27 10.09
N THR A 105 2.74 7.39 9.08
CA THR A 105 3.94 6.72 8.54
C THR A 105 4.33 7.18 7.15
#